data_AF-S3DL77-F1
#
_entry.id   AF-S3DL77-F1
#
_cell.length_a   1.000
_cell.length_b   1.000
_cell.length_c   1.000
_cell.angle_alpha   90.00
_cell.angle_beta   90.00
_cell.angle_gamma   90.00
#
_symmetry.space_group_name_H-M   'P 1'
#
loop_
_entity.id
_entity.type
_entity.pdbx_description
1 polymer ?
#
loop_
_entity_poly.entity_id
_entity_poly.type
_entity_poly.pdbx_seq_one_letter_code
_entity_poly.pdbx_strand_id
1 'polypeptide(L)'
;MSSIKNKLNYLLERYKKEENKAFLALNSSQLELKSYNKKLSKIQQYRLFYYQQLIEKSKLGLAANEYLHLQKFLNQIDITIAKQNQYQTHLKTQIDNCQKYWSKIQKQRRTYEVLIEKKHNEYQKRQNLYKEKLLDEFFMSQFNYSKSYPTLF
;
A
#
# COMPACT_ATOMS: atom_id res chain seq x y z
N MET A 1 -4.98 -28.88 -16.14
CA MET A 1 -4.91 -27.44 -16.46
C MET A 1 -5.88 -26.58 -15.63
N SER A 2 -7.15 -27.00 -15.46
CA SER A 2 -8.19 -26.26 -14.70
C SER A 2 -7.81 -25.97 -13.23
N SER A 3 -7.33 -26.98 -12.49
CA SER A 3 -6.96 -26.84 -11.07
C SER A 3 -5.83 -25.80 -10.81
N ILE A 4 -4.81 -25.75 -11.66
CA ILE A 4 -3.68 -24.81 -11.52
C ILE A 4 -4.12 -23.37 -11.84
N LYS A 5 -4.95 -23.17 -12.88
CA LYS A 5 -5.53 -21.86 -13.21
C LYS A 5 -6.38 -21.34 -12.06
N ASN A 6 -7.19 -22.20 -11.45
CA ASN A 6 -8.00 -21.86 -10.28
C ASN A 6 -7.13 -21.50 -9.07
N LYS A 7 -6.02 -22.20 -8.84
CA LYS A 7 -5.08 -21.88 -7.75
C LYS A 7 -4.39 -20.53 -7.94
N LEU A 8 -3.93 -20.21 -9.16
CA LEU A 8 -3.30 -18.90 -9.43
C LEU A 8 -4.30 -17.75 -9.29
N ASN A 9 -5.52 -17.91 -9.79
CA ASN A 9 -6.59 -16.91 -9.63
C ASN A 9 -6.95 -16.71 -8.16
N TYR A 10 -7.04 -17.78 -7.37
CA TYR A 10 -7.26 -17.69 -5.93
C TYR A 10 -6.15 -16.90 -5.23
N LEU A 11 -4.89 -17.17 -5.56
CA LEU A 11 -3.75 -16.42 -5.01
C LEU A 11 -3.79 -14.96 -5.42
N LEU A 12 -4.12 -14.65 -6.68
CA LEU A 12 -4.28 -13.27 -7.15
C LEU A 12 -5.36 -12.53 -6.35
N GLU A 13 -6.53 -13.12 -6.16
CA GLU A 13 -7.63 -12.53 -5.38
C GLU A 13 -7.24 -12.33 -3.91
N ARG A 14 -6.48 -13.28 -3.33
CA ARG A 14 -5.92 -13.10 -2.00
C ARG A 14 -4.98 -11.89 -1.95
N TYR A 15 -4.06 -11.76 -2.90
CA TYR A 15 -3.12 -10.63 -2.95
C TYR A 15 -3.80 -9.28 -3.20
N LYS A 16 -4.87 -9.23 -3.99
CA LYS A 16 -5.70 -8.02 -4.13
C LYS A 16 -6.33 -7.60 -2.79
N LYS A 17 -6.87 -8.56 -2.04
CA LYS A 17 -7.44 -8.30 -0.70
C LYS A 17 -6.37 -7.85 0.29
N GLU A 18 -5.20 -8.48 0.27
CA GLU A 18 -4.06 -8.09 1.11
C GLU A 18 -3.52 -6.70 0.73
N GLU A 19 -3.46 -6.35 -0.57
CA GLU A 19 -3.03 -5.02 -1.04
C GLU A 19 -3.97 -3.94 -0.52
N ASN A 20 -5.29 -4.17 -0.63
CA ASN A 20 -6.28 -3.23 -0.12
C ASN A 20 -6.16 -3.03 1.39
N LYS A 21 -5.99 -4.12 2.16
CA LYS A 21 -5.74 -4.02 3.62
C LYS A 21 -4.48 -3.23 3.93
N ALA A 22 -3.38 -3.48 3.21
CA ALA A 22 -2.12 -2.75 3.39
C ALA A 22 -2.26 -1.27 3.05
N PHE A 23 -3.03 -0.94 2.00
CA PHE A 23 -3.33 0.45 1.61
C PHE A 23 -4.16 1.18 2.67
N LEU A 24 -5.21 0.54 3.19
CA LEU A 24 -6.02 1.10 4.28
C LEU A 24 -5.18 1.33 5.54
N ALA A 25 -4.31 0.39 5.90
CA ALA A 25 -3.39 0.55 7.02
C ALA A 25 -2.44 1.74 6.82
N LEU A 26 -1.83 1.86 5.63
CA LEU A 26 -0.96 3.00 5.29
C LEU A 26 -1.70 4.34 5.43
N ASN A 27 -2.89 4.46 4.85
CA ASN A 27 -3.70 5.68 4.95
C ASN A 27 -4.07 5.99 6.40
N SER A 28 -4.44 4.98 7.19
CA SER A 28 -4.79 5.17 8.60
C SER A 28 -3.61 5.72 9.41
N SER A 29 -2.41 5.19 9.20
CA SER A 29 -1.18 5.68 9.87
C SER A 29 -0.80 7.10 9.43
N GLN A 30 -1.01 7.45 8.16
CA GLN A 30 -0.79 8.82 7.68
C GLN A 30 -1.78 9.82 8.32
N LEU A 31 -3.06 9.44 8.46
CA LEU A 31 -4.06 10.25 9.14
C LEU A 31 -3.75 10.41 10.63
N GLU A 32 -3.28 9.35 11.28
CA GLU A 32 -2.83 9.36 12.66
C GLU A 32 -1.69 10.36 12.86
N LEU A 33 -0.63 10.29 12.05
CA LEU A 33 0.48 11.25 12.12
C LEU A 33 0.02 12.68 11.88
N LYS A 34 -0.89 12.90 10.93
CA LYS A 34 -1.45 14.24 10.66
C LYS A 34 -2.22 14.78 11.87
N SER A 35 -3.06 13.95 12.50
CA SER A 35 -3.80 14.30 13.72
C SER A 35 -2.84 14.59 14.88
N TYR A 36 -1.81 13.75 15.03
CA TYR A 36 -0.79 13.89 16.05
C TYR A 36 -0.01 15.21 15.91
N ASN A 37 0.41 15.55 14.69
CA ASN A 37 1.12 16.80 14.41
C ASN A 37 0.29 18.04 14.77
N LYS A 38 -1.03 18.00 14.56
CA LYS A 38 -1.93 19.08 15.00
C LYS A 38 -1.95 19.23 16.53
N LYS A 39 -1.95 18.12 17.27
CA LYS A 39 -1.89 18.14 18.76
C LYS A 39 -0.56 18.70 19.25
N LEU A 40 0.56 18.23 18.68
CA LEU A 40 1.89 18.71 19.03
C LEU A 40 2.05 20.21 18.75
N SER A 41 1.55 20.68 17.61
CA SER A 41 1.57 22.11 17.26
C SER A 41 0.81 22.97 18.29
N LYS A 42 -0.33 22.50 18.81
CA LYS A 42 -1.05 23.21 19.89
C LYS A 42 -0.21 23.33 21.16
N ILE A 43 0.53 22.30 21.54
CA ILE A 43 1.40 22.34 22.73
C ILE A 43 2.56 23.30 22.53
N GLN A 44 3.13 23.36 21.33
CA GLN A 44 4.16 24.33 20.97
C GLN A 44 3.63 25.77 20.99
N GLN A 45 2.38 25.99 20.55
CA GLN A 45 1.71 27.30 20.67
C GLN A 45 1.49 27.69 22.13
N TYR A 46 1.02 26.76 22.97
CA TYR A 46 0.91 27.00 24.41
C TYR A 46 2.25 27.37 25.03
N ARG A 47 3.33 26.65 24.69
CA ARG A 47 4.68 27.00 25.14
C ARG A 47 5.04 28.45 24.84
N LEU A 48 4.82 28.88 23.59
CA LEU A 48 5.15 30.24 23.14
C LEU A 48 4.36 31.30 23.92
N PHE A 49 3.06 31.06 24.14
CA PHE A 49 2.22 31.93 24.94
C PHE A 49 2.72 32.09 26.38
N TYR A 50 3.12 30.99 27.03
CA TYR A 50 3.67 31.05 28.39
C TYR A 50 5.05 31.72 28.46
N TYR A 51 5.89 31.53 27.43
CA TYR A 51 7.16 32.26 27.32
C TYR A 51 6.94 33.78 27.19
N GLN A 52 5.97 34.20 26.39
CA GLN A 52 5.62 35.62 26.24
C GLN A 52 5.14 36.22 27.57
N GLN A 53 4.24 35.53 28.26
CA GLN A 53 3.80 35.96 29.60
C GLN A 53 4.94 36.10 30.59
N LEU A 54 5.92 35.18 30.57
CA LEU A 54 7.09 35.26 31.44
C LEU A 54 7.93 36.51 31.15
N ILE A 55 8.11 36.86 29.86
CA ILE A 55 8.84 38.07 29.45
C ILE A 55 8.07 39.35 29.84
N GLU A 56 6.76 39.39 29.66
CA GLU A 56 5.95 40.56 30.01
C GLU A 56 5.96 40.81 31.52
N LYS A 57 5.73 39.76 32.30
CA LYS A 57 5.73 39.85 33.76
C LYS A 57 7.12 40.15 34.33
N SER A 58 8.20 39.69 33.69
CA SER A 58 9.56 39.97 34.19
C SER A 58 9.93 41.45 34.07
N LYS A 59 9.41 42.15 33.05
CA LYS A 59 9.56 43.61 32.88
C LYS A 59 8.86 44.42 33.98
N LEU A 60 7.81 43.86 34.60
CA LEU A 60 6.99 44.54 35.62
C LEU A 60 7.51 44.33 37.06
N GLY A 61 8.59 43.55 37.24
CA GLY A 61 9.08 43.17 38.57
C GLY A 61 8.25 42.00 39.14
N LEU A 62 8.66 40.77 38.80
CA LEU A 62 7.98 39.54 39.22
C LEU A 62 8.38 39.13 40.64
N ALA A 63 7.40 38.71 41.46
CA ALA A 63 7.70 38.01 42.70
C ALA A 63 8.42 36.67 42.41
N ALA A 64 9.48 36.37 43.16
CA ALA A 64 10.34 35.20 42.92
C ALA A 64 9.57 33.86 42.85
N ASN A 65 8.49 33.73 43.64
CA ASN A 65 7.64 32.54 43.63
C ASN A 65 6.88 32.36 42.31
N GLU A 66 6.30 33.43 41.76
CA GLU A 66 5.56 33.38 40.49
C GLU A 66 6.48 33.03 39.32
N TYR A 67 7.71 33.57 39.33
CA TYR A 67 8.74 33.23 38.35
C TYR A 67 9.10 31.73 38.41
N LEU A 68 9.32 31.20 39.62
CA LEU A 68 9.65 29.77 39.81
C LEU A 68 8.52 28.85 39.33
N HIS A 69 7.26 29.22 39.57
CA HIS A 69 6.11 28.45 39.09
C HIS A 69 6.04 28.41 37.55
N LEU A 70 6.20 29.56 36.89
CA LEU A 70 6.21 29.64 35.42
C LEU A 70 7.37 28.84 34.83
N GLN A 71 8.57 28.94 35.41
CA GLN A 71 9.74 28.20 34.95
C GLN A 71 9.53 26.69 35.05
N LYS A 72 8.99 26.19 36.17
CA LYS A 72 8.66 24.76 36.35
C LYS A 72 7.66 24.28 35.32
N PHE A 73 6.64 25.08 35.03
CA PHE A 73 5.62 24.74 34.04
C PHE A 73 6.18 24.70 32.61
N LEU A 74 7.01 25.68 32.22
CA LEU A 74 7.69 25.68 30.93
C LEU A 74 8.60 24.46 30.77
N ASN A 75 9.35 24.09 31.81
CA ASN A 75 10.16 22.87 31.80
C ASN A 75 9.32 21.61 31.59
N GLN A 76 8.14 21.52 32.20
CA GLN A 76 7.22 20.39 31.99
C GLN A 76 6.71 20.33 30.55
N ILE A 77 6.38 21.47 29.94
CA ILE A 77 6.01 21.54 28.53
C ILE A 77 7.16 21.06 27.64
N ASP A 78 8.40 21.50 27.92
CA ASP A 78 9.58 21.10 27.14
C ASP A 78 9.85 19.59 27.22
N ILE A 79 9.76 19.01 28.42
CA ILE A 79 9.84 17.56 28.60
C ILE A 79 8.73 16.83 27.83
N THR A 80 7.51 17.38 27.84
CA THR A 80 6.37 16.81 27.12
C THR A 80 6.59 16.85 25.61
N ILE A 81 7.03 17.98 25.07
CA ILE A 81 7.34 18.14 23.64
C ILE A 81 8.45 17.17 23.22
N ALA A 82 9.51 17.02 24.04
CA ALA A 82 10.59 16.07 23.75
C ALA A 82 10.06 14.63 23.62
N LYS A 83 9.24 14.18 24.57
CA LYS A 83 8.58 12.86 24.51
C LYS A 83 7.66 12.72 23.29
N GLN A 84 6.93 13.78 22.94
CA GLN A 84 6.03 13.75 21.80
C GLN A 84 6.78 13.72 20.46
N ASN A 85 7.93 14.37 20.35
CA ASN A 85 8.79 14.28 19.16
C ASN A 85 9.34 12.86 18.96
N GLN A 86 9.69 12.15 20.04
CA GLN A 86 10.08 10.75 19.97
C GLN A 86 8.93 9.89 19.44
N TYR A 87 7.72 10.06 19.97
CA TYR A 87 6.54 9.34 19.48
C TYR A 87 6.18 9.69 18.02
N GLN A 88 6.29 10.96 17.62
CA GLN A 88 6.14 11.37 16.22
C GLN A 88 7.12 10.63 15.30
N THR A 89 8.36 10.42 15.77
CA THR A 89 9.37 9.64 15.03
C THR A 89 8.94 8.18 14.89
N HIS A 90 8.40 7.57 15.95
CA HIS A 90 7.82 6.23 15.87
C HIS A 90 6.69 6.12 14.84
N LEU A 91 5.77 7.10 14.80
CA LEU A 91 4.69 7.14 13.79
C LEU A 91 5.24 7.26 12.36
N LYS A 92 6.30 8.05 12.14
CA LYS A 92 6.96 8.14 10.82
C LYS A 92 7.56 6.80 10.40
N THR A 93 8.23 6.10 11.32
CA THR A 93 8.76 4.75 11.08
C THR A 93 7.65 3.75 10.77
N GLN A 94 6.50 3.84 11.46
CA GLN A 94 5.33 3.01 11.18
C GLN A 94 4.80 3.23 9.76
N ILE A 95 4.71 4.48 9.29
CA ILE A 95 4.30 4.79 7.91
C ILE A 95 5.28 4.18 6.90
N ASP A 96 6.59 4.30 7.12
CA ASP A 96 7.61 3.70 6.25
C ASP A 96 7.44 2.17 6.17
N ASN A 97 7.20 1.52 7.32
CA ASN A 97 6.94 0.08 7.36
C ASN A 97 5.65 -0.30 6.60
N CYS A 98 4.56 0.45 6.78
CA CYS A 98 3.32 0.24 6.03
C CYS A 98 3.53 0.43 4.52
N GLN A 99 4.30 1.44 4.11
CA GLN A 99 4.59 1.72 2.70
C GLN A 99 5.44 0.62 2.07
N LYS A 100 6.47 0.14 2.78
CA LYS A 100 7.29 -1.01 2.36
C LYS A 100 6.43 -2.27 2.20
N TYR A 101 5.55 -2.53 3.17
CA TYR A 101 4.66 -3.69 3.12
C TYR A 101 3.67 -3.60 1.95
N TRP A 102 3.00 -2.46 1.77
CA TRP A 102 2.09 -2.24 0.64
C TRP A 102 2.79 -2.42 -0.71
N SER A 103 3.99 -1.86 -0.87
CA SER A 103 4.80 -2.00 -2.08
C SER A 103 5.18 -3.46 -2.36
N LYS A 104 5.54 -4.22 -1.31
CA LYS A 104 5.83 -5.65 -1.42
C LYS A 104 4.62 -6.43 -1.90
N ILE A 105 3.44 -6.21 -1.31
CA ILE A 105 2.21 -6.90 -1.68
C ILE A 105 1.78 -6.53 -3.12
N GLN A 106 1.88 -5.25 -3.49
CA GLN A 106 1.61 -4.81 -4.85
C GLN A 106 2.52 -5.51 -5.88
N LYS A 107 3.82 -5.63 -5.59
CA LYS A 107 4.76 -6.37 -6.45
C LYS A 107 4.37 -7.84 -6.58
N GLN A 108 3.94 -8.48 -5.49
CA GLN A 108 3.47 -9.86 -5.50
C GLN A 108 2.20 -10.01 -6.34
N ARG A 109 1.19 -9.15 -6.17
CA ARG A 109 -0.02 -9.14 -7.03
C ARG A 109 0.34 -9.07 -8.50
N ARG A 110 1.15 -8.08 -8.91
CA ARG A 110 1.57 -7.90 -10.31
C ARG A 110 2.29 -9.12 -10.87
N THR A 111 3.11 -9.78 -10.05
CA THR A 111 3.78 -11.02 -10.44
C THR A 111 2.77 -12.11 -10.80
N TYR A 112 1.72 -12.28 -10.00
CA TYR A 112 0.67 -13.26 -10.30
C TYR A 112 -0.16 -12.90 -11.53
N GLU A 113 -0.45 -11.61 -11.76
CA GLU A 113 -1.15 -11.15 -12.97
C GLU A 113 -0.38 -11.54 -14.23
N VAL A 114 0.92 -11.24 -14.28
CA VAL A 114 1.80 -11.60 -15.39
C VAL A 114 1.88 -13.12 -15.59
N LEU A 115 1.97 -13.90 -14.50
CA LEU A 115 2.01 -15.36 -14.59
C LEU A 115 0.71 -15.95 -15.15
N ILE A 116 -0.44 -15.42 -14.74
CA ILE A 116 -1.76 -15.85 -15.23
C ILE A 116 -1.89 -15.52 -16.72
N GLU A 117 -1.53 -14.30 -17.12
CA GLU A 117 -1.55 -13.86 -18.52
C GLU A 117 -0.65 -14.75 -19.39
N LYS A 118 0.60 -14.97 -18.96
CA LYS A 118 1.54 -15.86 -19.67
C LYS A 118 0.95 -17.27 -19.85
N LYS A 119 0.35 -17.84 -18.80
CA LYS A 119 -0.29 -19.16 -18.86
C LYS A 119 -1.51 -19.18 -19.79
N HIS A 120 -2.27 -18.09 -19.82
CA HIS A 120 -3.40 -17.96 -20.74
C HIS A 120 -2.92 -17.95 -22.20
N ASN A 121 -1.90 -17.16 -22.50
CA ASN A 121 -1.31 -17.06 -23.83
C ASN A 121 -0.69 -18.40 -24.29
N GLU A 122 0.03 -19.10 -23.40
CA GLU A 122 0.56 -20.45 -23.68
C GLU A 122 -0.54 -21.48 -23.97
N TYR A 123 -1.71 -21.36 -23.33
CA TYR A 123 -2.84 -22.24 -23.57
C TYR A 123 -3.55 -21.93 -24.88
N GLN A 124 -3.79 -20.66 -25.18
CA GLN A 124 -4.39 -20.23 -26.45
C GLN A 124 -3.51 -20.65 -27.63
N LYS A 125 -2.19 -20.44 -27.57
CA LYS A 125 -1.25 -20.89 -28.61
C LYS A 125 -1.36 -22.39 -28.87
N ARG A 126 -1.39 -23.21 -27.82
CA ARG A 126 -1.55 -24.67 -27.95
C ARG A 126 -2.89 -25.07 -28.56
N GLN A 127 -3.97 -24.38 -28.20
CA GLN A 127 -5.27 -24.63 -28.80
C GLN A 127 -5.31 -24.25 -30.28
N ASN A 128 -4.69 -23.14 -30.66
CA ASN A 128 -4.65 -22.70 -32.05
C ASN A 128 -3.88 -23.71 -32.91
N LEU A 129 -2.70 -24.15 -32.46
CA LEU A 129 -1.92 -25.20 -33.13
C LEU A 129 -2.70 -26.51 -33.26
N TYR A 130 -3.47 -26.89 -32.25
CA TYR A 130 -4.32 -28.08 -32.30
C TYR A 130 -5.48 -27.94 -33.30
N LYS A 131 -6.12 -26.76 -33.34
CA LYS A 131 -7.19 -26.45 -34.30
C LYS A 131 -6.67 -26.43 -35.74
N GLU A 132 -5.51 -25.83 -35.98
CA GLU A 132 -4.86 -25.81 -37.29
C GLU A 132 -4.60 -27.23 -37.79
N LYS A 133 -4.02 -28.11 -36.95
CA LYS A 133 -3.83 -29.52 -37.31
C LYS A 133 -5.12 -30.25 -37.66
N LEU A 134 -6.19 -30.06 -36.87
CA LEU A 134 -7.48 -30.69 -37.15
C LEU A 134 -8.09 -30.20 -38.46
N LEU A 135 -7.94 -28.91 -38.78
CA LEU A 135 -8.39 -28.35 -40.05
C LEU A 135 -7.59 -28.95 -41.22
N ASP A 136 -6.26 -29.03 -41.10
CA ASP A 136 -5.40 -29.64 -42.11
C ASP A 136 -5.79 -31.12 -42.36
N GLU A 137 -5.98 -31.90 -41.30
CA GLU A 137 -6.42 -33.30 -41.38
C GLU A 137 -7.80 -33.43 -42.06
N PHE A 138 -8.73 -32.52 -41.74
CA PHE A 138 -10.05 -32.48 -42.35
C PHE A 138 -9.98 -32.16 -43.85
N PHE A 139 -9.20 -31.14 -44.25
CA PHE A 139 -9.02 -30.78 -45.66
C PHE A 139 -8.33 -31.90 -46.45
N MET A 140 -7.32 -32.56 -45.88
CA MET A 140 -6.66 -33.71 -46.51
C MET A 140 -7.63 -34.89 -46.71
N SER A 141 -8.47 -35.16 -45.72
CA SER A 141 -9.51 -36.18 -45.80
C SER A 141 -10.50 -35.87 -46.93
N GLN A 142 -11.07 -34.67 -46.97
CA GLN A 142 -11.98 -34.24 -48.05
C GLN A 142 -11.34 -34.31 -49.44
N PHE A 143 -10.09 -33.85 -49.56
CA PHE A 143 -9.33 -33.93 -50.80
C PHE A 143 -9.19 -35.38 -51.27
N ASN A 144 -8.81 -36.29 -50.36
CA ASN A 144 -8.70 -37.72 -50.69
C ASN A 144 -10.05 -38.33 -51.11
N TYR A 145 -11.16 -38.01 -50.43
CA TYR A 145 -12.49 -38.46 -50.83
C TYR A 145 -12.88 -37.98 -52.24
N SER A 146 -12.61 -36.71 -52.57
CA SER A 146 -12.90 -36.15 -53.91
C SER A 146 -12.08 -36.82 -55.02
N LYS A 147 -10.90 -37.36 -54.69
CA LYS A 147 -10.00 -38.04 -55.62
C LYS A 147 -10.36 -39.51 -55.84
N SER A 148 -10.91 -40.17 -54.81
CA SER A 148 -11.33 -41.58 -54.88
C SER A 148 -12.71 -41.78 -55.49
N TYR A 149 -13.58 -40.77 -55.46
CA TYR A 149 -14.90 -40.79 -56.11
C TYR A 149 -15.07 -39.54 -56.97
N PRO A 150 -14.41 -39.46 -58.14
CA PRO A 150 -14.70 -38.40 -59.09
C PRO A 150 -16.18 -38.56 -59.47
N THR A 151 -16.96 -37.50 -59.35
CA THR A 151 -18.36 -37.47 -59.79
C THR A 151 -18.43 -37.96 -61.24
N LEU A 152 -18.94 -39.18 -61.44
CA LEU A 152 -19.57 -39.58 -62.69
C LEU A 152 -20.90 -38.83 -62.72
N PHE A 153 -21.12 -38.12 -63.83
CA PHE A 153 -22.31 -37.33 -64.15
C PHE A 153 -23.63 -38.03 -63.77
#